data_AF-A0A7Z1HGP8-F1
#
_entry.id   AF-A0A7Z1HGP8-F1
#
_cell.length_a   1.000
_cell.length_b   1.000
_cell.length_c   1.000
_cell.angle_alpha   90.00
_cell.angle_beta   90.00
_cell.angle_gamma   90.00
#
_symmetry.space_group_name_H-M   'P 1'
#
loop_
_entity.id
_entity.type
_entity.pdbx_description
1 polymer ?
#
loop_
_entity_poly.entity_id
_entity_poly.type
_entity_poly.pdbx_seq_one_letter_code
_entity_poly.pdbx_strand_id
1 'polypeptide(L)' 'MNRRKKIVTKFQKKDKRANAKLHKSNKPAYVSKADREKLALEDTVIAPNEST' A
#
# COMPACT_ATOMS: atom_id res chain seq x y z
N MET A 1 11.31 -12.98 30.06
CA MET A 1 9.85 -12.77 29.92
C MET A 1 9.56 -11.30 30.23
N ASN A 2 9.57 -10.45 29.21
CA ASN A 2 9.17 -9.05 29.36
C ASN A 2 7.82 -8.87 28.68
N ARG A 3 6.82 -8.35 29.39
CA ARG A 3 5.45 -8.17 28.88
C ARG A 3 5.45 -7.43 27.53
N ARG A 4 6.25 -6.37 27.43
CA ARG A 4 6.45 -5.60 26.18
C ARG A 4 6.89 -6.47 25.01
N LYS A 5 7.95 -7.28 25.18
CA LYS A 5 8.46 -8.19 24.14
C LYS A 5 7.43 -9.25 23.73
N LYS A 6 6.66 -9.77 24.69
CA LYS A 6 5.58 -10.73 24.42
C LYS A 6 4.46 -10.11 23.57
N ILE A 7 4.09 -8.87 23.85
CA ILE A 7 3.05 -8.14 23.10
C ILE A 7 3.54 -7.89 21.66
N VAL A 8 4.74 -7.34 21.50
CA VAL A 8 5.35 -7.04 20.18
C VAL A 8 5.46 -8.30 19.32
N THR A 9 6.01 -9.37 19.87
CA THR A 9 6.16 -10.64 19.14
C THR A 9 4.83 -11.26 18.72
N LYS A 10 3.76 -11.08 19.52
CA LYS A 10 2.41 -11.54 19.17
C LYS A 10 1.83 -10.75 18.00
N PHE A 11 1.99 -9.42 17.98
CA PHE A 11 1.54 -8.58 16.88
C PHE A 11 2.31 -8.87 15.59
N GLN A 12 3.63 -8.88 15.65
CA GLN A 12 4.47 -9.20 14.49
C GLN A 12 4.13 -10.55 13.85
N LYS A 13 3.80 -11.58 14.66
CA LYS A 13 3.36 -12.88 14.14
C LYS A 13 2.01 -12.80 13.42
N LYS A 14 1.08 -11.97 13.90
CA LYS A 14 -0.21 -11.74 13.23
C LYS A 14 -0.01 -10.97 11.92
N ASP A 15 0.79 -9.92 11.93
CA ASP A 15 1.06 -9.09 10.76
C ASP A 15 1.74 -9.92 9.66
N LYS A 16 2.74 -10.73 10.00
CA LYS A 16 3.38 -11.65 9.06
C LYS A 16 2.41 -12.66 8.45
N ARG A 17 1.48 -13.20 9.25
CA ARG A 17 0.44 -14.13 8.76
C ARG A 17 -0.58 -13.44 7.85
N ALA A 18 -0.93 -12.19 8.12
CA ALA A 18 -1.80 -11.39 7.26
C ALA A 18 -1.10 -11.06 5.94
N ASN A 19 0.15 -10.56 6.01
CA ASN A 19 0.94 -10.19 4.84
C ASN A 19 1.31 -11.38 3.96
N ALA A 20 1.54 -12.57 4.52
CA ALA A 20 1.84 -13.77 3.75
C ALA A 20 0.66 -14.24 2.87
N LYS A 21 -0.58 -13.90 3.25
CA LYS A 21 -1.79 -14.20 2.48
C LYS A 21 -2.15 -13.08 1.49
N LEU A 22 -1.57 -11.90 1.65
CA LEU A 22 -1.83 -10.76 0.80
C LEU A 22 -0.96 -10.87 -0.47
N HIS A 23 -1.54 -11.37 -1.54
CA HIS A 23 -0.90 -11.40 -2.85
C HIS A 23 -0.89 -10.00 -3.47
N LYS A 24 0.20 -9.25 -3.24
CA LYS A 24 0.50 -8.03 -3.98
C LYS A 24 1.32 -8.37 -5.22
N SER A 25 0.69 -8.29 -6.38
CA SER A 25 1.40 -8.25 -7.66
C SER A 25 2.18 -6.94 -7.72
N ASN A 26 3.49 -7.00 -7.95
CA ASN A 26 4.31 -5.81 -8.22
C ASN A 26 4.13 -5.28 -9.65
N LYS A 27 3.29 -5.95 -10.47
CA LYS A 27 2.94 -5.49 -11.81
C LYS A 27 1.77 -4.51 -11.69
N PRO A 28 1.83 -3.34 -12.35
CA PRO A 28 0.66 -2.49 -12.46
C PRO A 28 -0.47 -3.30 -13.11
N ALA A 29 -1.70 -3.12 -12.64
CA ALA A 29 -2.85 -3.72 -13.31
C ALA A 29 -2.82 -3.29 -14.79
N TYR A 30 -3.07 -4.23 -15.70
CA TYR A 30 -3.20 -3.88 -17.11
C TYR A 30 -4.49 -3.08 -17.28
N VAL A 31 -4.35 -1.77 -17.27
CA VAL A 31 -5.41 -0.81 -17.56
C VAL A 31 -5.36 -0.47 -19.04
N SER A 32 -6.54 -0.31 -19.65
CA SER A 32 -6.64 0.08 -21.06
C SER A 32 -5.96 1.44 -21.29
N LYS A 33 -5.67 1.79 -22.55
CA LYS A 33 -5.04 3.09 -22.86
C LYS A 33 -5.88 4.26 -22.33
N ALA A 34 -7.20 4.19 -22.48
CA ALA A 34 -8.13 5.21 -21.99
C ALA A 34 -8.10 5.34 -20.46
N ASP A 35 -8.03 4.23 -19.72
CA ASP A 35 -7.99 4.25 -18.26
C ASP A 35 -6.66 4.80 -17.72
N ARG A 36 -5.56 4.56 -18.44
CA ARG A 36 -4.25 5.12 -18.08
C ARG A 36 -4.19 6.64 -18.28
N GLU A 37 -4.78 7.15 -19.37
CA GLU A 37 -4.87 8.59 -19.62
C GLU A 37 -5.74 9.28 -18.56
N LYS A 38 -6.86 8.65 -18.16
CA LYS A 38 -7.72 9.14 -17.09
C LYS A 38 -6.99 9.19 -15.74
N LEU A 39 -6.29 8.13 -15.36
CA LEU A 39 -5.53 8.11 -14.10
C LEU A 39 -4.38 9.12 -14.09
N ALA A 40 -3.68 9.31 -15.22
CA ALA A 40 -2.63 10.32 -15.33
C ALA A 40 -3.19 11.75 -15.19
N LEU A 41 -4.39 12.02 -15.73
CA LEU A 41 -5.06 13.31 -15.56
C LEU A 41 -5.41 13.55 -14.09
N GLU A 42 -6.00 12.56 -13.41
CA GLU A 42 -6.35 12.65 -11.99
C GLU A 42 -5.11 12.83 -11.09
N ASP A 43 -4.02 12.08 -11.34
CA ASP A 43 -2.76 12.21 -10.59
C ASP A 43 -2.12 13.60 -10.77
N THR A 44 -2.26 14.23 -11.95
CA THR A 44 -1.75 15.60 -12.18
C THR A 44 -2.60 16.68 -11.51
N VAL A 45 -3.90 16.45 -11.31
CA VAL A 45 -4.83 17.43 -10.70
C VAL A 45 -4.64 17.51 -9.18
N ILE A 46 -4.13 16.45 -8.55
CA ILE A 46 -3.96 16.37 -7.09
C ILE A 46 -2.61 16.99 -6.62
N ALA A 47 -1.67 17.24 -7.53
CA ALA A 47 -0.32 17.73 -7.21
C ALA A 47 -0.03 19.25 -7.31
N PRO A 48 -0.99 20.21 -7.20
CA PRO A 48 -0.62 21.62 -7.04
C PRO A 48 -1.19 22.27 -5.76
N ASN A 49 -0.96 21.69 -4.57
CA ASN A 49 -1.15 22.43 -3.32
C ASN A 49 -0.07 22.18 -2.25
N GLU A 50 1.19 22.10 -2.63
CA GLU A 50 2.28 22.46 -1.70
C GLU A 50 2.97 23.73 -2.22
N SER A 51 2.40 24.87 -1.84
CA SER A 51 3.09 26.16 -1.85
C SER A 51 2.64 27.01 -0.66
N THR A 52 3.03 26.59 0.55
CA THR A 52 3.47 27.45 1.67
C THR A 52 3.89 26.60 2.86
#